data_AF-A0A6G2D9P8-F1
#
_entry.id   AF-A0A6G2D9P8-F1
#
_cell.length_a   1.000
_cell.length_b   1.000
_cell.length_c   1.000
_cell.angle_alpha   90.00
_cell.angle_beta   90.00
_cell.angle_gamma   90.00
#
_symmetry.space_group_name_H-M   'P 1'
#
loop_
_entity.id
_entity.type
_entity.pdbx_description
1 polymer ?
#
loop_
_entity_poly.entity_id
_entity_poly.type
_entity_poly.pdbx_seq_one_letter_code
_entity_poly.pdbx_strand_id
1 'polypeptide(L)' 'RTSESVFDTLPDFQLMAQAYGIKNYKFDNPETLAQDLEVITEDVPMLIEVDISRKEQVLPMVPAGKSNHEMLGVQFHA' A
#
# COMPACT_ATOMS: atom_id res chain seq x y z
N ARG A 1 -6.07 -18.00 -1.78
CA ARG A 1 -6.71 -16.69 -1.47
C ARG A 1 -5.60 -15.79 -0.95
N THR A 2 -5.12 -14.83 -1.74
CA THR A 2 -4.01 -13.94 -1.39
C THR A 2 -4.60 -12.62 -0.90
N SER A 3 -4.67 -12.46 0.43
CA SER A 3 -5.29 -11.32 1.16
C SER A 3 -6.82 -11.31 1.24
N GLU A 4 -7.35 -11.01 2.43
CA GLU A 4 -8.78 -10.76 2.71
C GLU A 4 -9.19 -9.32 2.38
N SER A 5 -8.24 -8.47 1.99
CA SER A 5 -8.44 -7.04 1.76
C SER A 5 -8.82 -6.72 0.31
N VAL A 6 -9.57 -7.60 -0.35
CA VAL A 6 -10.06 -7.35 -1.72
C VAL A 6 -11.46 -6.76 -1.61
N PHE A 7 -11.56 -5.44 -1.72
CA PHE A 7 -12.84 -4.73 -1.73
C PHE A 7 -13.44 -4.74 -3.14
N ASP A 8 -14.72 -5.11 -3.26
CA ASP A 8 -15.47 -5.06 -4.54
C ASP A 8 -15.63 -3.61 -5.04
N THR A 9 -15.78 -2.66 -4.12
CA THR A 9 -15.79 -1.22 -4.39
C THR A 9 -15.09 -0.50 -3.25
N LEU A 10 -14.36 0.57 -3.58
CA LEU A 10 -13.74 1.47 -2.60
C LEU A 10 -14.56 2.76 -2.53
N PRO A 11 -14.76 3.35 -1.33
CA PRO A 11 -15.32 4.68 -1.22
C PRO A 11 -14.34 5.72 -1.77
N ASP A 12 -14.85 6.91 -2.09
CA ASP A 12 -14.01 8.05 -2.41
C ASP A 12 -13.41 8.61 -1.11
N PHE A 13 -12.14 8.27 -0.85
CA PHE A 13 -11.44 8.68 0.37
C PHE A 13 -11.21 10.19 0.46
N GLN A 14 -11.08 10.86 -0.69
CA GLN A 14 -10.88 12.31 -0.75
C GLN A 14 -12.15 13.03 -0.29
N LEU A 15 -13.31 12.64 -0.82
CA LEU A 15 -14.60 13.18 -0.40
C LEU A 15 -14.90 12.90 1.08
N MET A 16 -14.56 11.70 1.57
CA MET A 16 -14.70 11.40 2.99
C MET A 16 -13.84 12.33 3.85
N ALA A 17 -12.55 12.49 3.52
CA ALA A 17 -11.66 13.37 4.28
C ALA A 17 -12.14 14.83 4.26
N GLN A 18 -12.61 15.32 3.11
CA GLN A 18 -13.21 16.66 2.99
C GLN A 18 -14.44 16.82 3.89
N ALA A 19 -15.32 15.81 3.97
CA ALA A 19 -16.52 15.85 4.81
C ALA A 19 -16.18 15.97 6.31
N TYR A 20 -15.04 15.42 6.74
CA TYR A 20 -14.55 15.53 8.12
C TYR A 20 -13.64 16.75 8.35
N GLY A 21 -13.40 17.59 7.33
CA GLY A 21 -12.49 18.74 7.43
C GLY A 21 -11.01 18.34 7.58
N ILE A 22 -10.65 17.14 7.13
CA ILE A 22 -9.29 16.60 7.22
C ILE A 22 -8.57 16.90 5.90
N LYS A 23 -7.31 17.36 5.99
CA LYS A 23 -6.47 17.59 4.82
C LYS A 23 -6.27 16.27 4.08
N ASN A 24 -6.35 16.27 2.75
CA ASN A 24 -6.23 15.03 1.98
C ASN A 24 -5.38 15.20 0.74
N TYR A 25 -4.70 14.10 0.40
CA TYR A 25 -3.87 13.97 -0.79
C TYR A 25 -4.11 12.62 -1.44
N LYS A 26 -3.99 12.59 -2.77
CA LYS A 26 -3.94 11.35 -3.56
C LYS A 26 -2.68 11.38 -4.42
N PHE A 27 -1.88 10.33 -4.33
CA PHE A 27 -0.65 10.16 -5.09
C PHE A 27 -0.77 8.92 -5.98
N ASP A 28 -0.65 9.12 -7.29
CA ASP A 28 -0.77 8.06 -8.30
C ASP A 28 0.47 7.93 -9.20
N ASN A 29 1.41 8.88 -9.11
CA ASN A 29 2.64 8.88 -9.88
C ASN A 29 3.83 8.39 -9.03
N PRO A 30 4.41 7.21 -9.35
CA PRO A 30 5.56 6.69 -8.62
C PRO A 30 6.83 7.53 -8.79
N GLU A 31 6.97 8.30 -9.87
CA GLU A 31 8.16 9.12 -10.13
C GLU A 31 8.26 10.34 -9.22
N THR A 32 7.11 10.90 -8.81
CA THR A 32 7.05 12.10 -7.96
C THR A 32 6.80 11.76 -6.49
N LEU A 33 6.47 10.50 -6.18
CA LEU A 33 6.04 10.05 -4.85
C LEU A 33 6.97 10.50 -3.71
N ALA A 34 8.29 10.49 -3.91
CA ALA A 34 9.24 10.90 -2.88
C ALA A 34 9.11 12.38 -2.52
N GLN A 35 8.89 13.24 -3.52
CA GLN A 35 8.68 14.67 -3.32
C GLN A 35 7.27 14.94 -2.79
N ASP A 36 6.28 14.23 -3.33
CA ASP A 36 4.88 14.36 -2.92
C ASP A 36 4.68 13.99 -1.44
N LEU A 37 5.43 13.01 -0.92
CA LEU A 37 5.40 12.61 0.48
C LEU A 37 5.98 13.65 1.45
N GLU A 38 6.63 14.73 1.00
CA GLU A 38 7.11 15.79 1.89
C GLU A 38 5.99 16.43 2.72
N VAL A 39 4.73 16.34 2.26
CA VAL A 39 3.54 16.84 2.97
C VAL A 39 3.35 16.22 4.36
N ILE A 40 3.90 15.03 4.62
CA ILE A 40 3.80 14.37 5.94
C ILE A 40 4.56 15.10 7.05
N THR A 41 5.41 16.06 6.68
CA THR A 41 6.18 16.87 7.64
C THR A 41 5.34 17.97 8.28
N GLU A 42 4.15 18.25 7.75
CA GLU A 42 3.21 19.19 8.33
C GLU A 42 2.57 18.62 9.61
N ASP A 43 2.52 19.42 10.69
CA ASP A 43 1.89 19.04 11.96
C ASP A 43 0.37 19.25 11.91
N VAL A 44 -0.30 18.56 10.99
CA VAL A 44 -1.76 18.60 10.80
C VAL A 44 -2.33 17.21 10.51
N PRO A 45 -3.57 16.91 10.93
CA PRO A 45 -4.21 15.65 10.58
C PRO A 45 -4.45 15.59 9.07
N MET A 46 -4.01 14.50 8.45
CA MET A 46 -4.14 14.29 7.02
C MET A 46 -4.48 12.85 6.64
N LEU A 47 -5.21 12.68 5.54
CA LEU A 47 -5.45 11.40 4.88
C LEU A 47 -4.64 11.37 3.58
N ILE A 48 -3.80 10.36 3.41
CA ILE A 48 -3.00 10.17 2.19
C ILE A 48 -3.42 8.86 1.54
N GLU A 49 -3.90 8.97 0.30
CA GLU A 49 -4.21 7.85 -0.57
C GLU A 49 -3.05 7.64 -1.55
N VAL A 50 -2.48 6.44 -1.60
CA VAL A 50 -1.39 6.09 -2.54
C VAL A 50 -1.86 4.93 -3.40
N ASP A 51 -1.93 5.14 -4.70
CA ASP A 51 -2.32 4.11 -5.64
C ASP A 51 -1.14 3.15 -5.88
N ILE A 52 -1.33 1.88 -5.51
CA ILE A 52 -0.33 0.81 -5.68
C ILE A 52 -0.80 -0.23 -6.69
N SER A 53 0.16 -0.90 -7.33
CA SER A 53 -0.13 -2.03 -8.20
C SER A 53 -0.76 -3.17 -7.42
N ARG A 54 -1.96 -3.62 -7.85
CA ARG A 54 -2.65 -4.79 -7.27
C ARG A 54 -2.01 -6.13 -7.64
N LYS A 55 -1.03 -6.12 -8.55
CA LYS A 55 -0.40 -7.32 -9.09
C LYS A 55 0.87 -7.73 -8.34
N GLU A 56 1.37 -6.86 -7.47
CA GLU A 56 2.59 -7.13 -6.72
C GLU A 56 2.35 -8.19 -5.64
N GLN A 57 3.26 -9.16 -5.58
CA GLN A 57 3.21 -10.25 -4.62
C GLN A 57 4.03 -9.89 -3.39
N VAL A 58 3.51 -10.23 -2.21
CA VAL A 58 4.28 -10.10 -0.96
C VAL A 58 5.25 -11.28 -0.89
N LEU A 59 6.55 -10.97 -0.95
CA LEU A 59 7.65 -11.93 -0.85
C LEU A 59 8.59 -11.53 0.31
N PRO A 60 9.27 -12.49 0.97
CA PRO A 60 9.20 -13.92 0.72
C PRO A 60 7.93 -14.58 1.26
N MET A 61 7.51 -15.66 0.60
CA MET A 61 6.30 -16.41 0.97
C MET A 61 6.62 -17.90 1.08
N VAL A 62 6.18 -18.55 2.17
CA VAL A 62 6.13 -20.03 2.27
C VAL A 62 4.81 -20.50 1.65
N PRO A 63 4.83 -21.26 0.54
CA PRO A 63 3.60 -21.78 -0.04
C PRO A 63 2.89 -22.77 0.89
N ALA A 64 1.57 -22.91 0.75
CA ALA A 64 0.80 -23.84 1.56
C ALA A 64 1.33 -25.28 1.42
N GLY A 65 1.60 -25.93 2.55
CA GLY A 65 2.15 -27.29 2.59
C GLY A 65 3.66 -27.40 2.36
N LYS A 66 4.38 -26.28 2.27
CA LYS A 66 5.85 -26.25 2.17
C LYS A 66 6.51 -25.89 3.49
N SER A 67 7.78 -26.26 3.63
CA SER A 67 8.58 -25.92 4.80
C SER A 67 9.27 -24.57 4.64
N ASN A 68 9.76 -23.99 5.75
CA ASN A 68 10.39 -22.65 5.75
C ASN A 68 11.64 -22.54 4.85
N HIS A 69 12.31 -23.65 4.55
CA HIS A 69 13.46 -23.65 3.65
C HIS A 69 13.07 -23.61 2.16
N GLU A 70 11.79 -23.79 1.83
CA GLU A 70 11.23 -23.72 0.46
C GLU A 70 10.55 -22.37 0.19
N MET A 71 10.97 -21.31 0.90
CA MET A 71 10.44 -19.95 0.69
C MET A 71 10.71 -19.46 -0.73
N LEU A 72 9.67 -18.90 -1.36
CA LEU A 72 9.78 -18.20 -2.63
C LEU A 72 10.34 -16.78 -2.41
N GLY A 73 11.21 -16.32 -3.30
CA GLY A 73 11.74 -14.95 -3.28
C GLY A 73 13.01 -14.73 -2.46
N VAL A 74 13.65 -15.81 -1.96
CA VAL A 74 14.95 -15.76 -1.29
C VAL A 74 15.96 -16.65 -2.01
N GLN A 75 17.20 -16.17 -2.17
CA GLN A 75 18.33 -17.03 -2.52
C GLN A 75 19.03 -17.43 -1.22
N PHE A 76 18.92 -18.71 -0.84
CA PHE A 76 19.72 -19.26 0.24
C PHE A 76 21.13 -19.51 -0.31
N HIS A 77 22.05 -18.59 -0.04
CA HIS A 77 23.48 -18.87 -0.16
C HIS A 77 23.88 -19.72 1.05
N ALA A 78 23.88 -21.04 0.88
CA ALA A 78 24.49 -21.98 1.81
C ALA A 78 26.01 -22.00 1.61
#